data_AF-A0A1V4XHT1-F1
#
_entry.id   AF-A0A1V4XHT1-F1
#
_cell.length_a   1.000
_cell.length_b   1.000
_cell.length_c   1.000
_cell.angle_alpha   90.00
_cell.angle_beta   90.00
_cell.angle_gamma   90.00
#
_symmetry.space_group_name_H-M   'P 1'
#
loop_
_entity.id
_entity.type
_entity.pdbx_description
1 polymer ?
#
loop_
_entity_poly.entity_id
_entity_poly.type
_entity_poly.pdbx_seq_one_letter_code
_entity_poly.pdbx_strand_id
1 'polypeptide(L)'
;MGTTTDRLFGVKDKTLSGTLQLVNLENITSSTYTDSTSKNGWYINLPGAGEKCLSDPSIFGGQVYFTTYTPAGGAGDPCSQAGTAKLYAVNYLSGAGSFSGGSRSMTLGVGIPTAPVLSMNPFSSTPDLYVTVSGGAGIGSNTQKAAVTPPSIASRTNILHWRDRRVQ
;
A
#
# COMPACT_ATOMS: atom_id res chain seq x y z
N MET A 1 -21.43 -0.69 9.25
CA MET A 1 -20.09 -1.00 8.71
C MET A 1 -20.24 -1.39 7.25
N GLY A 2 -19.47 -0.81 6.33
CA GLY A 2 -19.57 -1.13 4.90
C GLY A 2 -19.19 -2.59 4.63
N THR A 3 -20.02 -3.31 3.87
CA THR A 3 -19.79 -4.72 3.48
C THR A 3 -18.87 -4.87 2.28
N THR A 4 -18.50 -3.77 1.63
CA THR A 4 -17.61 -3.74 0.48
C THR A 4 -16.14 -3.82 0.92
N THR A 5 -15.48 -4.90 0.51
CA THR A 5 -14.04 -5.07 0.66
C THR A 5 -13.29 -4.20 -0.34
N ASP A 6 -12.41 -3.34 0.16
CA ASP A 6 -11.53 -2.55 -0.69
C ASP A 6 -10.39 -3.40 -1.26
N ARG A 7 -9.85 -3.00 -2.41
CA ARG A 7 -8.90 -3.81 -3.18
C ARG A 7 -7.75 -2.98 -3.71
N LEU A 8 -6.55 -3.55 -3.67
CA LEU A 8 -5.42 -3.04 -4.44
C LEU A 8 -5.29 -3.83 -5.74
N PHE A 9 -4.99 -3.14 -6.83
CA PHE A 9 -4.81 -3.73 -8.16
C PHE A 9 -3.41 -3.47 -8.69
N GLY A 10 -2.77 -4.52 -9.22
CA GLY A 10 -1.57 -4.44 -10.05
C GLY A 10 -1.93 -4.88 -11.46
N VAL A 11 -2.11 -3.93 -12.38
CA VAL A 11 -2.66 -4.19 -13.71
C VAL A 11 -1.60 -4.01 -14.79
N LYS A 12 -1.49 -5.00 -15.67
CA LYS A 12 -0.71 -4.90 -16.90
C LYS A 12 -1.58 -4.31 -17.99
N ASP A 13 -1.26 -3.07 -18.35
CA ASP A 13 -1.80 -2.47 -19.55
C ASP A 13 -1.14 -3.10 -20.78
N LYS A 14 -1.91 -3.93 -21.51
CA LYS A 14 -1.46 -4.57 -22.76
C LYS A 14 -2.01 -3.88 -24.00
N THR A 15 -3.03 -3.03 -23.86
CA THR A 15 -3.77 -2.45 -24.97
C THR A 15 -4.28 -1.06 -24.60
N LEU A 16 -4.00 -0.06 -25.45
CA LEU A 16 -4.51 1.32 -25.31
C LEU A 16 -6.04 1.43 -25.46
N SER A 17 -6.74 0.31 -25.68
CA SER A 17 -8.18 0.23 -25.86
C SER A 17 -8.73 -1.03 -25.15
N GLY A 18 -9.97 -0.94 -24.66
CA GLY A 18 -10.66 -2.02 -23.94
C GLY A 18 -10.78 -1.79 -22.43
N THR A 19 -11.68 -2.53 -21.80
CA THR A 19 -11.93 -2.48 -20.35
C THR A 19 -11.49 -3.80 -19.72
N LEU A 20 -10.59 -3.74 -18.74
CA LEU A 20 -10.24 -4.91 -17.93
C LEU A 20 -11.26 -5.06 -16.79
N GLN A 21 -11.73 -6.29 -16.61
CA GLN A 21 -12.64 -6.68 -15.54
C GLN A 21 -11.91 -7.57 -14.52
N LEU A 22 -12.54 -7.81 -13.37
CA LEU A 22 -12.00 -8.69 -12.31
C LEU A 22 -11.66 -10.09 -12.82
N VAL A 23 -12.41 -10.62 -13.79
CA VAL A 23 -12.14 -11.94 -14.39
C VAL A 23 -10.79 -11.98 -15.14
N ASN A 24 -10.31 -10.84 -15.62
CA ASN A 24 -9.01 -10.72 -16.28
C ASN A 24 -7.84 -10.67 -15.28
N LEU A 25 -8.12 -10.50 -13.99
CA LEU A 25 -7.11 -10.42 -12.94
C LEU A 25 -7.12 -11.69 -12.08
N GLU A 26 -6.01 -11.93 -11.39
CA GLU A 26 -5.87 -13.03 -10.43
C GLU A 26 -6.05 -12.53 -9.00
N ASN A 27 -6.87 -13.24 -8.22
CA ASN A 27 -7.00 -12.98 -6.79
C ASN A 27 -5.79 -13.57 -6.07
N ILE A 28 -4.91 -12.72 -5.57
CA ILE A 28 -3.70 -13.17 -4.86
C ILE A 28 -3.78 -12.91 -3.36
N THR A 29 -4.97 -12.72 -2.79
CA THR A 29 -5.14 -12.40 -1.36
C THR A 29 -4.36 -13.36 -0.44
N SER A 30 -4.28 -14.65 -0.80
CA SER A 30 -3.57 -15.70 -0.06
C SER A 30 -2.42 -16.36 -0.84
N SER A 31 -1.97 -15.78 -1.95
CA SER A 31 -0.93 -16.33 -2.83
C SER A 31 -0.07 -15.21 -3.43
N THR A 32 0.83 -15.53 -4.35
CA THR A 32 1.57 -14.54 -5.15
C THR A 32 1.26 -14.72 -6.62
N TYR A 33 1.26 -13.63 -7.37
CA TYR A 33 1.07 -13.66 -8.81
C TYR A 33 2.32 -14.21 -9.51
N THR A 34 2.11 -15.20 -10.36
CA THR A 34 3.11 -15.64 -11.35
C THR A 34 2.62 -15.18 -12.71
N ASP A 35 3.52 -14.58 -13.50
CA ASP A 35 3.08 -14.00 -14.76
C ASP A 35 2.48 -15.04 -15.70
N SER A 36 1.34 -14.69 -16.29
CA SER A 36 0.58 -15.53 -17.18
C SER A 36 0.10 -14.73 -18.38
N THR A 37 -0.01 -15.38 -19.54
CA THR A 37 -0.61 -14.77 -20.73
C THR A 37 -2.13 -14.61 -20.58
N SER A 38 -2.78 -15.43 -19.76
CA SER A 38 -4.24 -15.45 -19.54
C SER A 38 -4.75 -14.45 -18.51
N LYS A 39 -3.85 -13.88 -17.70
CA LYS A 39 -4.17 -12.85 -16.71
C LYS A 39 -3.43 -11.55 -17.02
N ASN A 40 -4.08 -10.45 -16.73
CA ASN A 40 -3.58 -9.09 -16.96
C ASN A 40 -3.09 -8.45 -15.66
N GLY A 41 -2.60 -9.27 -14.73
CA GLY A 41 -2.17 -8.84 -13.40
C GLY A 41 -3.04 -9.43 -12.30
N TRP A 42 -3.07 -8.73 -11.16
CA TRP A 42 -3.55 -9.28 -9.90
C TRP A 42 -4.30 -8.26 -9.06
N TYR A 43 -5.03 -8.76 -8.07
CA TYR A 43 -5.62 -7.94 -7.01
C TYR A 43 -5.51 -8.61 -5.64
N ILE A 44 -5.49 -7.78 -4.60
CA ILE A 44 -5.51 -8.20 -3.19
C ILE A 44 -6.77 -7.62 -2.56
N ASN A 45 -7.56 -8.45 -1.88
CA ASN A 45 -8.62 -7.97 -1.00
C ASN A 45 -8.01 -7.54 0.34
N LEU A 46 -8.36 -6.35 0.82
CA LEU A 46 -7.94 -5.91 2.16
C LEU A 46 -8.75 -6.67 3.23
N PRO A 47 -8.09 -7.33 4.20
CA PRO A 47 -8.75 -8.30 5.08
C PRO A 47 -9.60 -7.65 6.19
N GLY A 48 -9.34 -6.40 6.57
CA GLY A 48 -10.08 -5.74 7.65
C GLY A 48 -11.49 -5.33 7.25
N ALA A 49 -12.47 -5.55 8.13
CA ALA A 49 -13.83 -5.07 7.95
C ALA A 49 -13.82 -3.53 7.85
N GLY A 50 -14.08 -2.99 6.66
CA GLY A 50 -14.02 -1.55 6.41
C GLY A 50 -12.60 -0.98 6.28
N GLU A 51 -11.57 -1.82 6.13
CA GLU A 51 -10.21 -1.38 5.80
C GLU A 51 -10.21 -0.72 4.42
N LYS A 52 -9.62 0.47 4.34
CA LYS A 52 -9.59 1.30 3.12
C LYS A 52 -8.19 1.80 2.83
N CYS A 53 -7.83 1.85 1.55
CA CYS A 53 -6.68 2.60 1.09
C CYS A 53 -7.07 4.08 0.99
N LEU A 54 -6.48 4.93 1.82
CA LEU A 54 -6.81 6.37 1.88
C LEU A 54 -5.73 7.26 1.25
N SER A 55 -4.58 6.69 0.92
CA SER A 55 -3.42 7.43 0.43
C SER A 55 -2.97 6.93 -0.92
N ASP A 56 -2.40 7.81 -1.74
CA ASP A 56 -1.76 7.39 -2.97
C ASP A 56 -0.54 6.49 -2.70
N PRO A 57 -0.35 5.42 -3.50
CA PRO A 57 0.79 4.53 -3.37
C PRO A 57 2.08 5.21 -3.86
N SER A 58 3.20 4.94 -3.17
CA SER A 58 4.55 5.27 -3.61
C SER A 58 5.22 4.03 -4.18
N ILE A 59 5.80 4.13 -5.39
CA ILE A 59 6.47 3.01 -6.06
C ILE A 59 7.96 3.29 -6.14
N PHE A 60 8.78 2.34 -5.69
CA PHE A 60 10.24 2.47 -5.74
C PHE A 60 10.93 1.11 -5.69
N GLY A 61 11.99 0.94 -6.48
CA GLY A 61 12.81 -0.28 -6.46
C GLY A 61 12.03 -1.57 -6.77
N GLY A 62 10.92 -1.49 -7.50
CA GLY A 62 10.04 -2.63 -7.75
C GLY A 62 9.14 -3.00 -6.56
N GLN A 63 8.93 -2.09 -5.62
CA GLN A 63 8.00 -2.25 -4.52
C GLN A 63 6.96 -1.14 -4.56
N VAL A 64 5.73 -1.48 -4.19
CA VAL A 64 4.60 -0.57 -4.00
C VAL A 64 4.37 -0.44 -2.50
N TYR A 65 4.40 0.79 -2.02
CA TYR A 65 4.14 1.17 -0.64
C TYR A 65 2.84 1.96 -0.58
N PHE A 66 1.93 1.59 0.29
CA PHE A 66 0.68 2.33 0.49
C PHE A 66 0.19 2.13 1.90
N THR A 67 -0.57 3.09 2.41
CA THR A 67 -1.13 3.00 3.76
C THR A 67 -2.63 2.78 3.70
N THR A 68 -3.12 2.14 4.76
CA THR A 68 -4.54 1.81 4.89
C THR A 68 -5.00 2.13 6.30
N TYR A 69 -6.29 2.36 6.42
CA TYR A 69 -6.95 2.63 7.68
C TYR A 69 -8.10 1.64 7.86
N THR A 70 -8.12 0.98 9.02
CA THR A 70 -9.25 0.16 9.45
C THR A 70 -9.95 0.89 10.60
N PRO A 71 -11.20 1.35 10.43
CA PRO A 71 -11.96 1.93 11.53
C PRO A 71 -12.05 0.97 12.71
N ALA A 72 -12.05 1.50 13.94
CA ALA A 72 -12.34 0.70 15.11
C ALA A 72 -13.80 0.19 15.00
N GLY A 73 -13.98 -1.12 15.10
CA GLY A 73 -15.29 -1.76 14.99
C GLY A 73 -16.09 -1.62 16.29
N GLY A 74 -17.42 -1.45 16.19
CA GLY A 74 -18.32 -1.44 17.34
C GLY A 74 -19.51 -0.50 17.19
N ALA A 75 -20.43 -0.54 18.16
CA ALA A 75 -21.61 0.34 18.25
C ALA A 75 -21.36 1.60 19.11
N GLY A 76 -20.09 1.97 19.35
CA GLY A 76 -19.71 3.15 20.12
C GLY A 76 -19.62 4.43 19.31
N ASP A 77 -19.34 5.55 19.98
CA ASP A 77 -19.09 6.84 19.36
C ASP A 77 -17.87 6.77 18.43
N PRO A 78 -18.02 7.05 17.12
CA PRO A 78 -16.91 7.09 16.17
C PRO A 78 -15.84 8.12 16.51
N CYS A 79 -16.20 9.21 17.20
CA CYS A 79 -15.25 10.24 17.63
C CYS A 79 -14.40 9.82 18.84
N SER A 80 -14.86 8.80 19.57
CA SER A 80 -14.16 8.24 20.73
C SER A 80 -13.36 6.97 20.40
N GLN A 81 -13.40 6.52 19.15
CA GLN A 81 -12.77 5.30 18.68
C GLN A 81 -11.71 5.63 17.64
N ALA A 82 -10.50 5.15 17.85
CA ALA A 82 -9.41 5.37 16.93
C ALA A 82 -9.06 4.08 16.20
N GLY A 83 -9.19 4.11 14.88
CA GLY A 83 -8.88 2.99 14.00
C GLY A 83 -7.37 2.72 13.86
N THR A 84 -7.06 1.61 13.22
CA THR A 84 -5.69 1.11 13.05
C THR A 84 -5.13 1.52 11.69
N ALA A 85 -3.93 2.11 11.69
CA ALA A 85 -3.14 2.37 10.50
C ALA A 85 -2.24 1.17 10.17
N LYS A 86 -2.20 0.78 8.89
CA LYS A 86 -1.19 -0.17 8.39
C LYS A 86 -0.42 0.41 7.21
N LEU A 87 0.85 0.05 7.13
CA LEU A 87 1.67 0.19 5.92
C LEU A 87 1.69 -1.15 5.20
N TYR A 88 1.45 -1.12 3.90
CA TYR A 88 1.71 -2.23 3.00
C TYR A 88 2.98 -2.00 2.20
N ALA A 89 3.69 -3.10 1.92
CA ALA A 89 4.84 -3.15 1.04
C ALA A 89 4.76 -4.44 0.23
N VAL A 90 4.55 -4.31 -1.09
CA VAL A 90 4.37 -5.45 -1.99
C VAL A 90 5.16 -5.29 -3.28
N ASN A 91 5.65 -6.39 -3.84
CA ASN A 91 6.30 -6.38 -5.14
C ASN A 91 5.30 -5.97 -6.23
N TYR A 92 5.64 -5.02 -7.10
CA TYR A 92 4.70 -4.52 -8.11
C TYR A 92 4.27 -5.58 -9.14
N LEU A 93 5.13 -6.59 -9.41
CA LEU A 93 4.83 -7.65 -10.37
C LEU A 93 4.08 -8.80 -9.71
N SER A 94 4.61 -9.35 -8.63
CA SER A 94 4.07 -10.58 -8.02
C SER A 94 3.09 -10.33 -6.88
N GLY A 95 3.02 -9.11 -6.36
CA GLY A 95 2.30 -8.79 -5.13
C GLY A 95 2.83 -9.50 -3.88
N ALA A 96 4.04 -10.08 -3.92
CA ALA A 96 4.67 -10.71 -2.76
C ALA A 96 4.98 -9.66 -1.67
N GLY A 97 4.81 -10.00 -0.40
CA GLY A 97 5.06 -9.08 0.72
C GLY A 97 6.55 -8.85 0.97
N SER A 98 6.90 -7.61 1.33
CA SER A 98 8.29 -7.20 1.58
C SER A 98 8.72 -7.27 3.05
N PHE A 99 7.83 -7.61 3.98
CA PHE A 99 8.15 -7.73 5.40
C PHE A 99 8.64 -9.13 5.77
N SER A 100 9.14 -9.27 7.00
CA SER A 100 9.58 -10.56 7.54
C SER A 100 8.50 -11.64 7.38
N GLY A 101 8.93 -12.85 6.98
CA GLY A 101 8.05 -13.98 6.71
C GLY A 101 7.15 -13.82 5.47
N GLY A 102 7.42 -12.85 4.58
CA GLY A 102 6.61 -12.60 3.39
C GLY A 102 5.31 -11.85 3.67
N SER A 103 5.18 -11.26 4.86
CA SER A 103 4.02 -10.45 5.22
C SER A 103 3.93 -9.22 4.31
N ARG A 104 2.70 -8.86 3.91
CA ARG A 104 2.45 -7.70 3.03
C ARG A 104 2.25 -6.39 3.76
N SER A 105 1.92 -6.45 5.05
CA SER A 105 1.59 -5.27 5.84
C SER A 105 2.18 -5.33 7.23
N MET A 106 2.37 -4.17 7.84
CA MET A 106 2.62 -3.99 9.26
C MET A 106 1.72 -2.90 9.84
N THR A 107 1.46 -2.98 11.15
CA THR A 107 0.73 -1.95 11.88
C THR A 107 1.65 -0.78 12.19
N LEU A 108 1.20 0.43 11.87
CA LEU A 108 1.89 1.69 12.20
C LEU A 108 1.41 2.30 13.53
N GLY A 109 0.26 1.83 14.02
CA GLY A 109 -0.36 2.31 15.25
C GLY A 109 -1.82 2.69 15.02
N VAL A 110 -2.26 3.67 15.79
CA VAL A 110 -3.65 4.15 15.85
C VAL A 110 -3.71 5.54 15.22
N GLY A 111 -4.72 5.78 14.38
CA GLY A 111 -4.91 7.04 13.65
C GLY A 111 -4.93 6.85 12.13
N ILE A 112 -5.06 7.96 11.40
CA ILE A 112 -5.11 7.96 9.93
C ILE A 112 -3.69 8.21 9.41
N PRO A 113 -3.15 7.30 8.57
CA PRO A 113 -1.82 7.47 7.99
C PRO A 113 -1.84 8.37 6.75
N THR A 114 -0.76 9.12 6.53
CA THR A 114 -0.48 9.82 5.28
C THR A 114 -0.01 8.85 4.19
N ALA A 115 0.12 9.34 2.95
CA ALA A 115 0.88 8.65 1.93
C ALA A 115 2.33 8.41 2.40
N PRO A 116 2.93 7.25 2.08
CA PRO A 116 4.30 6.97 2.43
C PRO A 116 5.27 7.81 1.59
N VAL A 117 6.24 8.44 2.25
CA VAL A 117 7.25 9.28 1.60
C VAL A 117 8.60 8.58 1.67
N LEU A 118 9.25 8.39 0.52
CA LEU A 118 10.62 7.89 0.43
C LEU A 118 11.60 9.04 0.53
N SER A 119 12.60 8.88 1.40
CA SER A 119 13.69 9.83 1.60
C SER A 119 15.01 9.16 1.29
N MET A 120 15.70 9.67 0.26
CA MET A 120 17.07 9.27 -0.03
C MET A 120 18.02 10.21 0.71
N ASN A 121 18.77 9.69 1.67
CA ASN A 121 19.85 10.45 2.29
C ASN A 121 21.10 10.47 1.38
N PRO A 122 21.99 11.48 1.51
CA PRO A 122 23.17 11.60 0.64
C PRO A 122 24.28 10.59 0.97
N PHE A 123 24.20 9.86 2.09
CA PHE A 123 25.26 8.98 2.59
C PHE A 123 24.96 7.49 2.42
N SER A 124 23.76 7.13 1.93
CA SER A 124 23.31 5.76 1.72
C SER A 124 22.61 5.61 0.37
N SER A 125 22.79 4.45 -0.25
CA SER A 125 22.03 4.03 -1.44
C SER A 125 20.69 3.38 -1.09
N THR A 126 20.43 3.13 0.20
CA THR A 126 19.17 2.61 0.72
C THR A 126 18.33 3.78 1.25
N PRO A 127 17.14 4.05 0.69
CA PRO A 127 16.28 5.10 1.20
C PRO A 127 15.55 4.65 2.47
N ASP A 128 15.08 5.64 3.21
CA ASP A 128 14.18 5.46 4.33
C ASP A 128 12.75 5.77 3.88
N LEU A 129 11.77 5.08 4.48
CA LEU A 129 10.36 5.34 4.24
C LEU A 129 9.73 5.94 5.50
N TYR A 130 9.11 7.10 5.36
CA TYR A 130 8.45 7.82 6.43
C TYR A 130 6.94 7.84 6.21
N VAL A 131 6.21 7.69 7.31
CA VAL A 131 4.75 7.85 7.35
C VAL A 131 4.41 8.71 8.55
N THR A 132 3.46 9.64 8.39
CA THR A 132 2.86 10.33 9.53
C THR A 132 1.51 9.70 9.82
N VAL A 133 1.27 9.38 11.09
CA VAL A 133 -0.03 8.87 11.57
C VAL A 133 -0.62 9.92 12.50
N SER A 134 -1.88 10.28 12.26
CA SER A 134 -2.62 11.20 13.14
C SER A 134 -2.73 10.62 14.56
N GLY A 135 -3.05 11.48 15.53
CA GLY A 135 -3.37 11.00 16.87
C GLY A 135 -4.72 10.29 16.98
N GLY A 136 -4.94 9.62 18.11
CA GLY A 136 -6.18 8.93 18.47
C GLY A 136 -6.00 8.09 19.74
N ALA A 137 -7.08 7.85 20.49
CA ALA A 137 -7.06 7.04 21.73
C ALA A 137 -5.96 7.44 22.75
N GLY A 138 -5.75 8.76 22.94
CA GLY A 138 -4.73 9.28 23.85
C GLY A 138 -3.30 9.28 23.31
N ILE A 139 -3.08 8.83 22.07
CA ILE A 139 -1.80 8.88 21.37
C ILE A 139 -1.75 10.14 20.48
N GLY A 140 -0.64 10.88 20.56
CA GLY A 140 -0.39 12.05 19.69
C GLY A 140 -0.01 11.66 18.26
N SER A 141 -0.06 12.63 17.35
CA SER A 141 0.43 12.44 15.97
C SER A 141 1.93 12.11 15.97
N ASN A 142 2.36 11.20 15.09
CA ASN A 142 3.75 10.79 15.01
C ASN A 142 4.19 10.58 13.56
N THR A 143 5.29 11.23 13.18
CA THR A 143 6.05 10.89 11.97
C THR A 143 7.12 9.87 12.34
N GLN A 144 7.01 8.68 11.76
CA GLN A 144 7.90 7.56 12.03
C GLN A 144 8.59 7.08 10.77
N LYS A 145 9.85 6.66 10.91
CA LYS A 145 10.51 5.79 9.95
C LYS A 145 9.86 4.41 10.06
N ALA A 146 9.22 3.96 8.99
CA ALA A 146 8.62 2.63 8.97
C ALA A 146 9.69 1.55 9.03
N ALA A 147 9.39 0.44 9.71
CA ALA A 147 10.27 -0.72 9.82
C ALA A 147 10.24 -1.58 8.54
N VAL A 148 10.52 -0.94 7.40
CA VAL A 148 10.73 -1.55 6.08
C VAL A 148 12.07 -1.09 5.56
N THR A 149 12.78 -1.96 4.85
CA THR A 149 14.01 -1.62 4.14
C THR A 149 13.71 -1.59 2.66
N PRO A 150 13.45 -0.43 2.06
CA PRO A 150 13.28 -0.35 0.61
C PRO A 150 14.54 -0.83 -0.13
N PRO A 151 14.41 -1.35 -1.35
CA PRO A 151 15.56 -1.77 -2.15
C PRO A 151 16.55 -0.63 -2.36
N SER A 152 17.85 -0.92 -2.36
CA SER A 152 18.86 0.05 -2.75
C SER A 152 18.87 0.22 -4.28
N ILE A 153 19.16 1.42 -4.76
CA ILE A 153 19.37 1.68 -6.18
C ILE A 153 20.83 2.05 -6.43
N ALA A 154 21.45 1.40 -7.41
CA ALA A 154 22.85 1.66 -7.78
C ALA A 154 23.05 3.03 -8.46
N SER A 155 21.98 3.58 -9.05
CA SER A 155 21.99 4.88 -9.72
C SER A 155 20.65 5.60 -9.56
N ARG A 156 20.72 6.93 -9.38
CA ARG A 156 19.56 7.83 -9.22
C ARG A 156 19.14 8.49 -10.55
N THR A 157 19.83 8.18 -11.65
CA THR A 157 19.70 8.89 -12.94
C THR A 157 18.35 8.67 -13.63
N ASN A 158 17.61 7.60 -13.29
CA ASN A 158 16.37 7.21 -13.96
C ASN A 158 15.16 7.07 -12.99
N ILE A 159 15.08 7.89 -11.94
CA ILE A 159 13.89 7.90 -11.09
C ILE A 159 12.76 8.60 -11.85
N LEU A 160 11.84 7.80 -12.38
CA LEU A 160 10.59 8.28 -12.97
C LEU A 160 9.55 8.45 -11.86
N HIS A 161 9.11 9.69 -11.62
CA HIS A 161 7.99 9.94 -10.73
C HIS A 161 6.69 9.54 -11.44
N TRP A 162 5.93 8.63 -10.84
CA TRP A 162 4.56 8.40 -11.28
C TRP A 162 3.71 9.63 -10.93
N ARG A 163 2.98 10.15 -11.92
CA ARG A 163 2.06 11.27 -11.76
C ARG A 163 0.67 10.73 -12.04
N ASP A 164 -0.16 10.63 -10.99
CA ASP A 164 -1.57 10.28 -11.18
C ASP A 164 -2.24 11.38 -12.02
N ARG A 165 -2.74 11.02 -13.20
CA ARG A 165 -3.62 11.89 -14.00
C ARG A 165 -5.04 11.33 -13.88
N ARG A 166 -5.64 11.40 -12.69
CA ARG A 166 -7.10 11.25 -12.63
C ARG A 166 -7.74 12.43 -13.37
N VAL A 167 -8.51 12.04 -14.37
CA VAL A 167 -9.24 12.85 -15.33
C VAL A 167 -10.25 13.75 -14.60
N GLN A 168 -10.46 14.95 -15.16
CA GLN A 168 -11.50 15.92 -14.78
C GLN A 168 -12.90 15.32 -14.76
#